data_AF-A0A6A6DEK4-F1
#
_entry.id   AF-A0A6A6DEK4-F1
#
_cell.length_a   1.000
_cell.length_b   1.000
_cell.length_c   1.000
_cell.angle_alpha   90.00
_cell.angle_beta   90.00
_cell.angle_gamma   90.00
#
_symmetry.space_group_name_H-M   'P 1'
#
loop_
_entity.id
_entity.type
_entity.pdbx_description
1 polymer ?
#
loop_
_entity_poly.entity_id
_entity_poly.type
_entity_poly.pdbx_seq_one_letter_code
_entity_poly.pdbx_strand_id
1 'polypeptide(L)'
;FEYNRTFSEAPSPETDAAWTSIFPPHGGFFHDKNVAADGASLAVYHQLHCLDAIRHAYWILHDAIVQGQNISLNGLADWYTPWHTRHCIDFLRQMLMCSADVTIERNDPKIGGIRGFGIAHQCKKWEDVVGWTMDRQKAGEDQGYVYSSDVDF
;
A
#
# COMPACT_ATOMS: atom_id res chain seq x y z
N PHE A 1 8.62 -10.91 10.81
CA PHE A 1 7.56 -9.87 10.79
C PHE A 1 6.96 -9.69 12.17
N GLU A 2 6.53 -8.47 12.48
CA GLU A 2 5.87 -8.11 13.74
C GLU A 2 4.49 -7.53 13.46
N TYR A 3 3.52 -7.81 14.34
CA TYR A 3 2.17 -7.30 14.17
C TYR A 3 2.11 -5.83 14.60
N ASN A 4 1.67 -4.97 13.68
CA ASN A 4 1.44 -3.56 13.96
C ASN A 4 -0.01 -3.19 13.62
N ARG A 5 -0.79 -2.81 14.63
CA ARG A 5 -2.21 -2.51 14.49
C ARG A 5 -2.48 -1.27 13.66
N THR A 6 -1.59 -0.28 13.66
CA THR A 6 -1.84 0.99 12.96
C THR A 6 -2.06 0.82 11.46
N PHE A 7 -1.51 -0.23 10.85
CA PHE A 7 -1.72 -0.54 9.44
C PHE A 7 -3.04 -1.28 9.14
N SER A 8 -3.76 -1.74 10.17
CA SER A 8 -4.99 -2.53 10.02
C SER A 8 -6.26 -1.84 10.56
N GLU A 9 -6.12 -0.86 11.46
CA GLU A 9 -7.24 -0.14 12.06
C GLU A 9 -7.94 0.82 11.08
N ALA A 10 -9.08 1.35 11.51
CA ALA A 10 -9.89 2.30 10.74
C ALA A 10 -9.12 3.57 10.38
N PRO A 11 -9.41 4.20 9.21
CA PRO A 11 -8.81 5.47 8.83
C PRO A 11 -8.95 6.54 9.92
N SER A 12 -7.84 7.19 10.22
CA SER A 12 -7.67 8.18 11.27
C SER A 12 -6.34 8.91 11.04
N PRO A 13 -6.13 10.10 11.62
CA PRO A 13 -4.87 10.81 11.45
C PRO A 13 -3.63 9.98 11.82
N GLU A 14 -3.72 9.10 12.82
CA GLU A 14 -2.62 8.22 13.23
C GLU A 14 -2.36 7.10 12.22
N THR A 15 -3.41 6.38 11.82
CA THR A 15 -3.26 5.26 10.87
C THR A 15 -2.84 5.76 9.50
N ASP A 16 -3.40 6.89 9.06
CA ASP A 16 -3.12 7.45 7.74
C ASP A 16 -1.69 7.99 7.71
N ALA A 17 -1.20 8.60 8.79
CA ALA A 17 0.21 8.95 8.92
C ALA A 17 1.13 7.71 8.89
N ALA A 18 0.73 6.58 9.50
CA ALA A 18 1.50 5.35 9.41
C ALA A 18 1.59 4.83 7.97
N TRP A 19 0.48 4.88 7.21
CA TRP A 19 0.46 4.55 5.79
C TRP A 19 1.29 5.51 4.94
N THR A 20 1.19 6.83 5.14
CA THR A 20 2.05 7.80 4.45
C THR A 20 3.53 7.56 4.74
N SER A 21 3.89 7.18 5.98
CA SER A 21 5.29 7.05 6.41
C SER A 21 6.09 5.98 5.67
N ILE A 22 5.42 5.02 5.02
CA ILE A 22 6.09 3.97 4.25
C ILE A 22 6.29 4.37 2.78
N PHE A 23 5.66 5.44 2.30
CA PHE A 23 5.90 5.95 0.94
C PHE A 23 7.04 6.97 0.94
N PRO A 24 7.85 7.03 -0.14
CA PRO A 24 8.63 8.23 -0.43
C PRO A 24 7.66 9.38 -0.79
N PRO A 25 8.16 10.62 -0.93
CA PRO A 25 7.37 11.74 -1.43
C PRO A 25 6.60 11.40 -2.73
N HIS A 26 5.56 12.16 -3.05
CA HIS A 26 4.80 12.00 -4.30
C HIS A 26 4.24 10.58 -4.51
N GLY A 27 3.91 9.88 -3.43
CA GLY A 27 3.34 8.53 -3.48
C GLY A 27 4.21 7.46 -4.16
N GLY A 28 5.53 7.67 -4.29
CA GLY A 28 6.41 6.73 -5.00
C GLY A 28 6.53 6.94 -6.50
N PHE A 29 5.86 7.94 -7.06
CA PHE A 29 6.09 8.36 -8.44
C PHE A 29 7.42 9.09 -8.55
N PHE A 30 8.19 8.75 -9.58
CA PHE A 30 9.45 9.40 -9.89
C PHE A 30 9.59 9.62 -11.40
N HIS A 31 10.42 10.58 -11.77
CA HIS A 31 10.77 10.88 -13.14
C HIS A 31 12.29 10.94 -13.24
N ASP A 32 12.88 10.15 -14.12
CA ASP A 32 14.32 10.23 -14.41
C ASP A 32 14.52 9.85 -15.88
N LYS A 33 14.98 10.79 -16.70
CA LYS A 33 15.16 10.62 -18.14
C LYS A 33 16.08 9.44 -18.50
N ASN A 34 16.93 8.98 -17.58
CA ASN A 34 17.81 7.83 -17.81
C ASN A 34 17.17 6.48 -17.47
N VAL A 35 16.10 6.47 -16.67
CA VAL A 35 15.45 5.24 -16.17
C VAL A 35 14.01 5.12 -16.68
N ALA A 36 13.24 6.19 -16.59
CA ALA A 36 11.86 6.31 -17.02
C ALA A 36 11.53 7.77 -17.39
N ALA A 37 11.73 8.13 -18.65
CA ALA A 37 11.54 9.50 -19.15
C ALA A 37 10.07 9.96 -19.16
N ASP A 38 9.12 9.04 -19.13
CA ASP A 38 7.68 9.35 -19.05
C ASP A 38 7.17 9.33 -17.59
N GLY A 39 8.06 9.15 -16.62
CA GLY A 39 7.72 8.90 -15.22
C GLY A 39 7.37 7.43 -14.96
N ALA A 40 7.62 6.97 -13.73
CA ALA A 40 7.34 5.62 -13.30
C ALA A 40 7.13 5.56 -11.78
N SER A 41 6.75 4.39 -11.28
CA SER A 41 6.73 4.06 -9.86
C SER A 41 7.21 2.63 -9.68
N LEU A 42 7.82 2.32 -8.54
CA LEU A 42 8.08 0.93 -8.20
C LEU A 42 6.75 0.23 -7.92
N ALA A 43 6.60 -1.00 -8.43
CA ALA A 43 5.35 -1.75 -8.31
C ALA A 43 4.85 -1.93 -6.87
N VAL A 44 5.76 -1.93 -5.88
CA VAL A 44 5.41 -2.05 -4.46
C VAL A 44 4.58 -0.88 -3.94
N TYR A 45 4.75 0.33 -4.46
CA TYR A 45 3.92 1.47 -4.05
C TYR A 45 2.49 1.33 -4.55
N HIS A 46 2.30 0.80 -5.77
CA HIS A 46 0.97 0.48 -6.26
C HIS A 46 0.33 -0.66 -5.43
N GLN A 47 1.11 -1.66 -5.00
CA GLN A 47 0.61 -2.72 -4.11
C GLN A 47 0.15 -2.15 -2.77
N LEU A 48 0.96 -1.28 -2.15
CA LEU A 48 0.60 -0.63 -0.90
C LEU A 48 -0.64 0.25 -1.04
N HIS A 49 -0.73 1.04 -2.11
CA HIS A 49 -1.93 1.83 -2.44
C HIS A 49 -3.18 0.95 -2.55
N CYS A 50 -3.08 -0.16 -3.28
CA CYS A 50 -4.16 -1.13 -3.42
C CYS A 50 -4.59 -1.73 -2.08
N LEU A 51 -3.61 -2.05 -1.21
CA LEU A 51 -3.89 -2.62 0.11
C LEU A 51 -4.58 -1.60 1.03
N ASP A 52 -4.16 -0.33 0.98
CA ASP A 52 -4.80 0.74 1.76
C ASP A 52 -6.21 1.05 1.25
N ALA A 53 -6.43 1.06 -0.07
CA ALA A 53 -7.76 1.19 -0.66
C ALA A 53 -8.73 0.11 -0.16
N ILE A 54 -8.25 -1.14 -0.08
CA ILE A 54 -9.03 -2.26 0.48
C ILE A 54 -9.29 -2.06 1.98
N ARG A 55 -8.31 -1.56 2.75
CA ARG A 55 -8.48 -1.24 4.17
C ARG A 55 -9.60 -0.22 4.37
N HIS A 56 -9.59 0.88 3.62
CA HIS A 56 -10.65 1.89 3.67
C HIS A 56 -12.03 1.30 3.29
N ALA A 57 -12.10 0.53 2.19
CA ALA A 57 -13.34 -0.09 1.76
C ALA A 57 -13.92 -1.04 2.82
N TYR A 58 -13.06 -1.81 3.50
CA TYR A 58 -13.45 -2.67 4.61
C TYR A 58 -14.07 -1.88 5.76
N TRP A 59 -13.43 -0.81 6.23
CA TRP A 59 -13.91 -0.03 7.37
C TRP A 59 -15.18 0.75 7.08
N ILE A 60 -15.31 1.32 5.87
CA ILE A 60 -16.56 1.96 5.42
C ILE A 60 -17.73 0.98 5.48
N LEU A 61 -17.52 -0.25 5.01
CA LEU A 61 -18.56 -1.29 5.02
C LEU A 61 -18.85 -1.80 6.44
N HIS A 62 -17.81 -2.04 7.23
CA HIS A 62 -17.93 -2.46 8.62
C HIS A 62 -18.79 -1.48 9.44
N ASP A 63 -18.46 -0.19 9.36
CA ASP A 63 -19.13 0.84 10.14
C ASP A 63 -20.59 1.00 9.71
N ALA A 64 -20.87 0.94 8.41
CA ALA A 64 -22.25 0.98 7.92
C ALA A 64 -23.09 -0.19 8.44
N ILE A 65 -22.53 -1.41 8.46
CA ILE A 65 -23.21 -2.59 9.00
C ILE A 65 -23.45 -2.43 10.50
N VAL A 66 -22.42 -2.05 11.26
CA VAL A 66 -22.50 -1.89 12.72
C VAL A 66 -23.47 -0.78 13.12
N GLN A 67 -23.53 0.31 12.36
CA GLN A 67 -24.40 1.45 12.63
C GLN A 67 -25.79 1.32 11.98
N GLY A 68 -26.04 0.27 11.20
CA GLY A 68 -27.30 0.08 10.46
C GLY A 68 -27.56 1.18 9.41
N GLN A 69 -26.50 1.78 8.86
CA GLN A 69 -26.60 2.84 7.87
C GLN A 69 -26.63 2.28 6.44
N ASN A 70 -27.44 2.90 5.59
CA ASN A 70 -27.35 2.69 4.14
C ASN A 70 -26.17 3.51 3.59
N ILE A 71 -25.20 2.83 3.00
CA ILE A 71 -24.09 3.50 2.29
C ILE A 71 -24.63 4.08 0.99
N SER A 72 -24.55 5.39 0.85
CA SER A 72 -24.67 6.03 -0.47
C SER A 72 -23.38 5.80 -1.24
N LEU A 73 -23.47 5.17 -2.40
CA LEU A 73 -22.34 5.04 -3.32
C LEU A 73 -22.02 6.37 -4.04
N ASN A 74 -22.94 7.34 -4.01
CA ASN A 74 -22.72 8.66 -4.60
C ASN A 74 -21.69 9.44 -3.79
N GLY A 75 -20.62 9.90 -4.45
CA GLY A 75 -19.56 10.70 -3.84
C GLY A 75 -18.47 9.88 -3.16
N LEU A 76 -18.51 8.55 -3.22
CA LEU A 76 -17.34 7.73 -2.90
C LEU A 76 -16.25 8.02 -3.93
N ALA A 77 -15.03 8.23 -3.45
CA ALA A 77 -13.89 8.37 -4.33
C ALA A 77 -13.67 7.09 -5.14
N ASP A 78 -13.14 7.23 -6.36
CA ASP A 78 -13.11 6.17 -7.39
C ASP A 78 -12.44 4.87 -6.92
N TRP A 79 -11.46 4.99 -6.02
CA TRP A 79 -10.69 3.91 -5.43
C TRP A 79 -11.51 2.96 -4.53
N TYR A 80 -12.73 3.34 -4.11
CA TYR A 80 -13.62 2.47 -3.35
C TYR A 80 -14.64 1.72 -4.22
N THR A 81 -14.67 1.97 -5.53
CA THR A 81 -15.67 1.36 -6.40
C THR A 81 -15.46 -0.16 -6.49
N PRO A 82 -16.52 -0.97 -6.68
CA PRO A 82 -16.36 -2.41 -6.88
C PRO A 82 -15.46 -2.79 -8.05
N TRP A 83 -15.32 -1.91 -9.05
CA TRP A 83 -14.37 -2.09 -10.16
C TRP A 83 -12.92 -1.91 -9.70
N HIS A 84 -12.63 -0.87 -8.95
CA HIS A 84 -11.29 -0.57 -8.48
C HIS A 84 -10.85 -1.61 -7.42
N THR A 85 -11.72 -1.92 -6.45
CA THR A 85 -11.44 -2.93 -5.42
C THR A 85 -11.12 -4.31 -6.00
N ARG A 86 -11.87 -4.78 -7.02
CA ARG A 86 -11.57 -6.09 -7.66
C ARG A 86 -10.26 -6.07 -8.45
N HIS A 87 -9.90 -4.93 -9.03
CA HIS A 87 -8.61 -4.74 -9.69
C HIS A 87 -7.46 -4.84 -8.68
N CYS A 88 -7.56 -4.13 -7.55
CA CYS A 88 -6.60 -4.20 -6.45
C CYS A 88 -6.40 -5.63 -5.93
N ILE A 89 -7.51 -6.36 -5.70
CA ILE A 89 -7.47 -7.73 -5.19
C ILE A 89 -6.72 -8.66 -6.17
N ASP A 90 -7.04 -8.61 -7.47
CA ASP A 90 -6.36 -9.48 -8.44
C ASP A 90 -4.91 -9.06 -8.66
N PHE A 91 -4.61 -7.75 -8.66
CA PHE A 91 -3.24 -7.26 -8.73
C PHE A 91 -2.39 -7.74 -7.55
N LEU A 92 -2.88 -7.63 -6.32
CA LEU A 92 -2.19 -8.13 -5.13
C LEU A 92 -2.01 -9.65 -5.19
N ARG A 93 -3.01 -10.41 -5.64
CA ARG A 93 -2.89 -11.86 -5.86
C ARG A 93 -1.74 -12.17 -6.83
N GLN A 94 -1.67 -11.49 -7.97
CA GLN A 94 -0.61 -11.70 -8.96
C GLN A 94 0.77 -11.35 -8.40
N MET A 95 0.88 -10.26 -7.62
CA MET A 95 2.15 -9.87 -7.00
C MET A 95 2.62 -10.85 -5.92
N LEU A 96 1.72 -11.37 -5.10
CA LEU A 96 2.02 -12.43 -4.13
C LEU A 96 2.52 -13.70 -4.83
N MET A 97 1.99 -14.04 -6.01
CA MET A 97 2.47 -15.18 -6.80
C MET A 97 3.82 -14.90 -7.46
N CYS A 98 4.06 -13.67 -7.92
CA CYS A 98 5.30 -13.26 -8.59
C CYS A 98 6.49 -13.22 -7.62
N SER A 99 6.27 -12.73 -6.39
CA SER A 99 7.28 -12.60 -5.34
C SER A 99 6.89 -13.41 -4.11
N ALA A 100 6.65 -14.70 -4.32
CA ALA A 100 6.19 -15.61 -3.28
C ALA A 100 7.19 -15.70 -2.11
N ASP A 101 6.70 -15.45 -0.90
CA ASP A 101 7.44 -15.71 0.32
C ASP A 101 7.38 -17.20 0.65
N VAL A 102 8.53 -17.87 0.60
CA VAL A 102 8.68 -19.31 0.83
C VAL A 102 9.03 -19.65 2.28
N THR A 103 8.92 -18.68 3.20
CA THR A 103 9.13 -18.89 4.64
C THR A 103 8.13 -19.89 5.19
N ILE A 104 8.63 -20.89 5.93
CA ILE A 104 7.77 -21.92 6.53
C ILE A 104 7.14 -21.38 7.81
N GLU A 105 5.83 -21.17 7.78
CA GLU A 105 5.05 -20.82 8.95
C GLU A 105 4.56 -22.08 9.66
N ARG A 106 4.80 -22.17 10.98
CA ARG A 106 4.39 -23.33 11.78
C ARG A 106 3.03 -23.09 12.41
N ASN A 107 2.27 -24.17 12.55
CA ASN A 107 0.99 -24.14 13.26
C ASN A 107 1.20 -23.72 14.72
N ASP A 108 0.35 -22.82 15.22
CA ASP A 108 0.27 -22.45 16.62
C ASP A 108 -0.87 -23.22 17.31
N PRO A 109 -0.55 -24.13 18.25
CA PRO A 109 -1.54 -24.94 18.94
C PRO A 109 -2.56 -24.15 19.79
N LYS A 110 -2.24 -22.93 20.23
CA LYS A 110 -3.10 -22.11 21.08
C LYS A 110 -4.25 -21.49 20.30
N ILE A 111 -4.04 -21.20 19.02
CA ILE A 111 -5.07 -20.62 18.13
C ILE A 111 -5.60 -21.63 17.11
N GLY A 112 -5.01 -22.83 17.03
CA GLY A 112 -5.42 -23.86 16.09
C GLY A 112 -5.18 -23.47 14.62
N GLY A 113 -4.15 -22.67 14.35
CA GLY A 113 -3.86 -22.14 13.02
C GLY A 113 -2.50 -21.49 12.90
N ILE A 114 -2.23 -20.89 11.74
CA ILE A 114 -0.97 -20.20 11.45
C ILE A 114 -1.09 -18.73 11.85
N ARG A 115 -0.12 -18.21 12.63
CA ARG A 115 -0.13 -16.80 13.07
C ARG A 115 0.34 -15.81 11.99
N GLY A 116 1.32 -16.19 11.17
CA GLY A 116 1.98 -15.30 10.21
C GLY A 116 2.96 -14.27 10.79
N PHE A 117 3.11 -14.17 12.12
CA PHE A 117 4.00 -13.21 12.78
C PHE A 117 4.98 -13.90 13.73
N GLY A 118 6.11 -13.25 14.01
CA GLY A 118 7.14 -13.75 14.92
C GLY A 118 8.10 -14.76 14.30
N ILE A 119 8.05 -14.93 12.97
CA ILE A 119 9.01 -15.73 12.20
C ILE A 119 9.88 -14.82 11.32
N ALA A 120 11.07 -15.31 10.97
CA ALA A 120 12.02 -14.59 10.14
C ALA A 120 11.69 -14.80 8.66
N HIS A 121 11.55 -13.70 7.93
CA HIS A 121 11.32 -13.68 6.48
C HIS A 121 12.53 -13.07 5.78
N GLN A 122 12.73 -13.39 4.50
CA GLN A 122 13.76 -12.76 3.69
C GLN A 122 13.17 -11.57 2.92
N CYS A 123 13.55 -10.35 3.31
CA CYS A 123 12.99 -9.13 2.74
C CYS A 123 14.06 -8.27 2.07
N LYS A 124 13.63 -7.39 1.17
CA LYS A 124 14.43 -6.21 0.79
C LYS A 124 14.39 -5.23 1.96
N LYS A 125 15.49 -4.52 2.18
CA LYS A 125 15.53 -3.42 3.15
C LYS A 125 14.63 -2.30 2.66
N TRP A 126 13.66 -1.89 3.48
CA TRP A 126 12.64 -0.93 3.04
C TRP A 126 13.24 0.44 2.78
N GLU A 127 14.18 0.84 3.63
CA GLU A 127 14.95 2.07 3.51
C GLU A 127 15.71 2.18 2.19
N ASP A 128 16.24 1.06 1.68
CA ASP A 128 16.94 1.03 0.39
C ASP A 128 15.95 1.20 -0.77
N VAL A 129 14.74 0.66 -0.65
CA VAL A 129 13.67 0.82 -1.66
C VAL A 129 13.20 2.27 -1.73
N VAL A 130 12.89 2.86 -0.57
CA VAL A 130 12.49 4.27 -0.44
C VAL A 130 13.60 5.19 -0.91
N GLY A 131 14.83 5.00 -0.42
CA GLY A 131 15.99 5.79 -0.82
C GLY A 131 16.26 5.71 -2.32
N TRP A 132 16.11 4.52 -2.91
CA TRP A 132 16.26 4.37 -4.36
C TRP A 132 15.26 5.25 -5.11
N THR A 133 13.99 5.26 -4.72
CA THR A 133 12.99 6.11 -5.38
C THR A 133 13.26 7.59 -5.17
N MET A 134 13.66 8.00 -3.97
CA MET A 134 13.99 9.41 -3.66
C MET A 134 15.17 9.93 -4.50
N ASP A 135 16.20 9.11 -4.74
CA ASP A 135 17.31 9.51 -5.62
C ASP A 135 16.84 9.78 -7.06
N ARG A 136 15.86 9.00 -7.53
CA ARG A 136 15.25 9.17 -8.86
C ARG A 136 14.35 10.39 -8.90
N GLN A 137 13.65 10.67 -7.80
CA GLN A 137 12.88 11.90 -7.67
C GLN A 137 13.76 13.13 -7.79
N LYS A 138 14.86 13.15 -7.03
CA LYS A 138 15.90 14.18 -7.08
C LYS A 138 16.49 14.32 -8.48
N ALA A 139 16.82 13.21 -9.14
CA ALA A 139 17.32 13.25 -10.52
C ALA A 139 16.31 13.90 -11.47
N GLY A 140 15.02 13.65 -11.29
CA GLY A 140 13.95 14.33 -12.03
C GLY A 140 13.92 15.83 -11.81
N GLU A 141 14.00 16.27 -10.55
CA GLU A 141 14.07 17.70 -10.19
C GLU A 141 15.28 18.37 -10.83
N ASP A 142 16.46 17.75 -10.72
CA ASP A 142 17.71 18.22 -11.33
C ASP A 142 17.60 18.29 -12.87
N GLN A 143 16.73 17.47 -13.47
CA GLN A 143 16.42 17.46 -14.91
C GLN A 143 15.28 18.41 -15.31
N GLY A 144 14.76 19.20 -14.36
CA GLY A 144 13.71 20.20 -14.56
C GLY A 144 12.28 19.68 -14.46
N TYR A 145 12.06 18.45 -13.96
CA TYR A 145 10.71 17.95 -13.69
C TYR A 145 10.14 18.62 -12.43
N VAL A 146 8.86 18.95 -12.44
CA VAL A 146 8.15 19.54 -11.31
C VAL A 146 7.05 18.58 -10.89
N TYR A 147 7.20 17.99 -9.70
CA TYR A 147 6.15 17.16 -9.12
C TYR A 147 4.96 18.03 -8.69
N SER A 148 3.75 17.52 -8.93
CA SER A 148 2.55 18.16 -8.40
C SER A 148 2.55 18.05 -6.87
N SER A 149 2.10 19.10 -6.18
CA SER A 149 1.75 19.03 -4.76
C SER A 149 0.56 18.12 -4.48
N ASP A 150 -0.20 17.77 -5.52
CA ASP A 150 -1.49 17.10 -5.41
C ASP A 150 -1.39 15.59 -5.69
N VAL A 151 -0.17 15.05 -5.91
CA VAL A 151 0.09 13.59 -5.89
C VAL A 151 0.37 13.13 -4.47
N ASP A 152 -0.53 13.50 -3.57
CA ASP A 152 -0.65 12.88 -2.26
C ASP A 152 -1.86 11.94 -2.31
N PHE A 153 -1.66 10.70 -1.88
CA PHE A 153 -2.74 9.75 -1.66
C PHE A 153 -3.59 10.18 -0.46
#